data_AF-X1DNK7-F1
#
_entry.id   AF-X1DNK7-F1
#
_cell.length_a   1.000
_cell.length_b   1.000
_cell.length_c   1.000
_cell.angle_alpha   90.00
_cell.angle_beta   90.00
_cell.angle_gamma   90.00
#
_symmetry.space_group_name_H-M   'P 1'
#
loop_
_entity.id
_entity.type
_entity.pdbx_description
1 polymer ?
#
loop_
_entity_poly.entity_id
_entity_poly.type
_entity_poly.pdbx_seq_one_letter_code
_entity_poly.pdbx_strand_id
1 'polypeptide(L)' 'AKKKGAKTAAITDSVLSPLAQLSDVSVFANSNLNSFIDSFAAPLSLINALVTAVGVRRRKENLESLSELEEIWEKYKVFY' A
#
# COMPACT_ATOMS: atom_id res chain seq x y z
N ALA A 1 -7.22 -7.99 -14.11
CA ALA A 1 -7.41 -8.65 -12.80
C ALA A 1 -8.77 -9.32 -12.70
N LYS A 2 -9.88 -8.56 -12.64
CA LYS A 2 -11.25 -9.11 -12.46
C LYS A 2 -11.68 -10.14 -13.51
N LYS A 3 -11.45 -9.86 -14.81
CA LYS A 3 -11.68 -10.83 -15.92
C LYS A 3 -10.87 -12.13 -15.79
N LYS A 4 -9.80 -12.14 -14.98
CA LYS A 4 -8.96 -13.30 -14.70
C LYS A 4 -9.27 -13.92 -13.32
N GLY A 5 -10.39 -13.56 -12.69
CA GLY A 5 -10.84 -14.12 -11.40
C GLY A 5 -10.10 -13.61 -10.15
N ALA A 6 -9.22 -12.61 -10.28
CA ALA A 6 -8.52 -12.05 -9.13
C ALA A 6 -9.41 -11.09 -8.33
N LYS A 7 -9.32 -11.16 -7.00
CA LYS A 7 -9.93 -10.15 -6.10
C LYS A 7 -9.21 -8.82 -6.28
N THR A 8 -9.97 -7.75 -6.37
CA THR A 8 -9.50 -6.41 -6.72
C THR A 8 -9.79 -5.41 -5.61
N ALA A 9 -8.84 -4.51 -5.37
CA ALA A 9 -9.03 -3.38 -4.48
C ALA A 9 -8.60 -2.08 -5.18
N ALA A 10 -9.25 -0.96 -4.85
CA ALA A 10 -8.94 0.36 -5.38
C ALA A 10 -8.76 1.38 -4.25
N ILE A 11 -7.82 2.31 -4.45
CA ILE A 11 -7.73 3.57 -3.70
C ILE A 11 -8.11 4.68 -4.66
N THR A 12 -9.12 5.48 -4.30
CA THR A 12 -9.60 6.59 -5.13
C THR A 12 -10.17 7.68 -4.23
N ASP A 13 -10.35 8.88 -4.75
CA ASP A 13 -10.90 10.02 -4.02
C ASP A 13 -12.44 10.09 -4.03
N SER A 14 -13.10 9.35 -4.93
CA SER A 14 -14.55 9.44 -5.14
C SER A 14 -15.22 8.08 -5.35
N VAL A 15 -16.40 7.92 -4.75
CA VAL A 15 -17.29 6.76 -4.96
C VAL A 15 -17.77 6.67 -6.41
N LEU A 16 -17.86 7.80 -7.10
CA LEU A 16 -18.29 7.87 -8.50
C LEU A 16 -17.19 7.45 -9.48
N SER A 17 -15.96 7.29 -9.01
CA SER A 17 -14.83 6.84 -9.82
C SER A 17 -15.13 5.49 -10.48
N PRO A 18 -14.80 5.31 -11.77
CA PRO A 18 -14.87 3.99 -12.43
C PRO A 18 -14.07 2.92 -11.67
N LEU A 19 -12.99 3.30 -11.00
CA LEU A 19 -12.19 2.37 -10.19
C LEU A 19 -12.97 1.84 -8.99
N ALA A 20 -13.78 2.69 -8.34
CA ALA A 20 -14.60 2.26 -7.22
C ALA A 20 -15.59 1.19 -7.66
N GLN A 21 -16.28 1.43 -8.79
CA GLN A 21 -17.29 0.52 -9.34
C GLN A 21 -16.71 -0.81 -9.85
N LEU A 22 -15.47 -0.78 -10.37
CA LEU A 22 -14.83 -1.98 -10.92
C LEU A 22 -14.15 -2.84 -9.85
N SER A 23 -13.79 -2.28 -8.70
CA SER A 23 -13.12 -3.01 -7.60
C SER A 23 -14.08 -3.83 -6.74
N ASP A 24 -13.56 -4.84 -6.04
CA ASP A 24 -14.35 -5.60 -5.04
C ASP A 24 -14.31 -4.93 -3.66
N VAL A 25 -13.25 -4.15 -3.39
CA VAL A 25 -13.10 -3.34 -2.19
C VAL A 25 -12.53 -1.97 -2.59
N SER A 26 -13.11 -0.89 -2.08
CA SER A 26 -12.60 0.47 -2.29
C SER A 26 -12.25 1.13 -0.97
N VAL A 27 -11.15 1.88 -0.96
CA VAL A 27 -10.79 2.77 0.14
C VAL A 27 -10.67 4.19 -0.40
N PHE A 28 -11.32 5.13 0.29
CA PHE A 28 -11.40 6.51 -0.18
C PHE A 28 -10.38 7.41 0.53
N ALA A 29 -9.58 8.12 -0.24
CA ALA A 29 -8.62 9.10 0.28
C ALA A 29 -8.69 10.36 -0.58
N ASN A 30 -8.94 11.51 0.06
CA ASN A 30 -9.05 12.78 -0.64
C ASN A 30 -7.71 13.14 -1.31
N SER A 31 -7.74 13.43 -2.61
CA SER A 31 -6.66 14.07 -3.34
C SER A 31 -7.15 15.41 -3.87
N ASN A 32 -6.67 16.52 -3.31
CA ASN A 32 -6.98 17.84 -3.82
C ASN A 32 -6.10 18.14 -5.06
N LEU A 33 -6.48 17.56 -6.20
CA LEU A 33 -5.82 17.71 -7.51
C LEU A 33 -6.12 19.05 -8.19
N ASN A 34 -6.99 19.88 -7.59
CA ASN A 34 -7.45 21.16 -8.15
C ASN A 34 -6.72 22.37 -7.54
N SER A 35 -5.64 22.17 -6.78
CA SER A 35 -4.88 23.23 -6.12
C SER A 35 -3.42 23.22 -6.58
N PHE A 36 -2.75 24.37 -6.53
CA PHE A 36 -1.37 24.59 -7.01
C PHE A 36 -0.32 23.69 -6.36
N ILE A 37 -0.68 23.00 -5.28
CA ILE A 37 0.10 21.93 -4.62
C ILE A 37 -0.79 20.69 -4.62
N ASP A 38 -0.51 19.75 -5.51
CA ASP A 38 -1.12 18.42 -5.48
C ASP A 38 -0.80 17.76 -4.13
N SER A 39 -1.81 17.55 -3.29
CA SER A 39 -1.62 16.84 -2.02
C SER A 39 -1.94 15.36 -2.18
N PHE A 40 -0.90 14.54 -2.28
CA PHE A 40 -0.98 13.07 -2.22
C PHE A 40 -0.80 12.52 -0.81
N ALA A 41 -0.77 13.38 0.22
CA ALA A 41 -0.50 12.99 1.59
C ALA A 41 -1.49 11.93 2.09
N ALA A 42 -2.80 12.14 1.89
CA ALA A 42 -3.81 11.21 2.38
C ALA A 42 -3.75 9.83 1.71
N PRO A 43 -3.68 9.69 0.36
CA PRO A 43 -3.46 8.41 -0.28
C PRO A 43 -2.17 7.70 0.16
N LEU A 44 -1.08 8.43 0.31
CA LEU A 44 0.21 7.86 0.72
C LEU A 44 0.21 7.39 2.18
N SER A 45 -0.36 8.17 3.09
CA SER A 45 -0.52 7.77 4.49
C SER A 45 -1.39 6.51 4.61
N LEU A 46 -2.42 6.38 3.78
CA LEU A 46 -3.26 5.18 3.74
C LEU A 46 -2.47 3.95 3.28
N ILE A 47 -1.64 4.08 2.24
CA ILE A 47 -0.75 3.00 1.80
C ILE A 47 0.17 2.57 2.93
N ASN A 48 0.80 3.53 3.62
CA ASN A 48 1.67 3.23 4.76
C ASN A 48 0.92 2.53 5.88
N ALA A 49 -0.31 2.97 6.19
CA ALA A 49 -1.15 2.32 7.20
C ALA A 49 -1.51 0.87 6.81
N LEU A 50 -1.81 0.61 5.53
CA LEU A 50 -2.08 -0.75 5.03
C LEU A 50 -0.85 -1.65 5.15
N VAL A 51 0.32 -1.17 4.71
CA VAL A 51 1.59 -1.92 4.83
C VAL A 51 1.88 -2.23 6.30
N THR A 52 1.70 -1.24 7.18
CA THR A 52 1.91 -1.40 8.62
C THR A 52 0.94 -2.42 9.23
N ALA A 53 -0.35 -2.34 8.88
CA ALA A 53 -1.36 -3.26 9.36
C ALA A 53 -1.08 -4.71 8.93
N VAL A 54 -0.64 -4.92 7.68
CA VAL A 54 -0.20 -6.23 7.19
C VAL A 54 1.05 -6.69 7.95
N GLY A 55 2.02 -5.79 8.14
CA GLY A 55 3.25 -6.04 8.89
C GLY A 55 2.99 -6.52 10.33
N VAL A 56 2.10 -5.83 11.04
CA VAL A 56 1.68 -6.18 12.40
C VAL A 56 0.92 -7.51 12.42
N ARG A 57 0.03 -7.75 11.46
CA ARG A 57 -0.78 -8.98 11.39
C ARG A 57 0.07 -10.22 11.11
N ARG A 58 1.14 -10.08 10.31
CA ARG A 58 2.05 -11.18 9.94
C ARG A 58 3.37 -11.14 10.71
N ARG A 59 3.40 -10.48 11.87
CA ARG A 59 4.64 -10.21 12.62
C ARG A 59 5.53 -11.43 12.84
N LYS A 60 4.97 -12.63 13.07
CA LYS A 60 5.77 -13.86 13.23
C LYS A 60 6.48 -14.31 11.95
N GLU A 61 5.80 -14.29 10.80
CA GLU A 61 6.37 -14.70 9.50
C GLU A 61 7.29 -13.61 8.90
N ASN A 62 6.96 -12.34 9.12
CA ASN A 62 7.75 -11.22 8.57
C ASN A 62 9.07 -10.98 9.30
N LEU A 63 9.18 -11.34 10.59
CA LEU A 63 10.43 -11.20 11.34
C LEU A 63 11.53 -12.09 10.74
N GLU A 64 11.19 -13.29 10.28
CA GLU A 64 12.15 -14.20 9.64
C GLU A 64 12.68 -13.60 8.32
N SER A 65 11.80 -13.12 7.43
CA SER A 65 12.23 -12.47 6.19
C SER A 65 12.99 -11.16 6.40
N LEU A 66 12.68 -10.40 7.46
CA LEU A 66 13.46 -9.21 7.84
C LEU A 66 14.86 -9.62 8.34
N SER A 67 14.96 -10.65 9.18
CA SER A 67 16.25 -11.16 9.65
C SER A 67 17.12 -11.71 8.51
N GLU A 68 16.52 -12.38 7.51
CA GLU A 68 17.24 -12.81 6.30
C GLU A 68 17.79 -11.61 5.50
N LEU A 69 17.02 -10.53 5.37
CA LEU A 69 17.48 -9.30 4.71
C LEU A 69 18.60 -8.60 5.50
N GLU A 70 18.50 -8.57 6.83
CA GLU A 70 19.54 -8.03 7.71
C GLU A 70 20.85 -8.83 7.60
N GLU A 71 20.78 -10.17 7.56
CA GLU A 71 21.94 -11.04 7.39
C GLU A 71 22.61 -10.83 6.01
N ILE A 72 21.81 -10.65 4.96
CA ILE A 72 22.32 -10.26 3.63
C ILE A 72 23.01 -8.89 3.70
N TRP A 73 22.37 -7.88 4.31
CA TRP A 73 22.96 -6.55 4.40
C TRP A 73 24.25 -6.52 5.21
N GLU A 74 24.35 -7.29 6.29
CA GLU A 74 25.57 -7.46 7.09
C GLU A 74 26.68 -8.14 6.28
N LYS A 75 26.34 -9.21 5.55
CA LYS A 75 27.28 -9.93 4.66
C LYS A 75 27.84 -9.04 3.55
N TYR A 76 27.02 -8.16 2.99
CA TYR A 76 27.40 -7.28 1.88
C TYR A 76 27.84 -5.87 2.30
N LYS A 77 27.89 -5.56 3.61
CA LYS A 77 28.25 -4.24 4.15
C LYS A 77 27.54 -3.07 3.46
N VAL A 78 26.25 -3.25 3.17
CA VAL A 78 25.46 -2.27 2.38
C VAL A 78 25.16 -1.00 3.19
N PHE A 79 25.33 -1.05 4.51
CA PHE A 79 25.32 0.12 5.38
C PHE A 79 26.71 0.36 5.99
N TYR A 80 27.48 1.24 5.36
CA TYR A 80 28.51 2.08 5.98
C TYR A 80 28.62 3.39 5.21
#